data_AF-A0A1S2M426-F1
#
_entry.id   AF-A0A1S2M426-F1
#
_cell.length_a   1.000
_cell.length_b   1.000
_cell.length_c   1.000
_cell.angle_alpha   90.00
_cell.angle_beta   90.00
_cell.angle_gamma   90.00
#
_symmetry.space_group_name_H-M   'P 1'
#
loop_
_entity.id
_entity.type
_entity.pdbx_description
1 polymer ?
#
loop_
_entity_poly.entity_id
_entity_poly.type
_entity_poly.pdbx_seq_one_letter_code
_entity_poly.pdbx_strand_id
1 'polypeptide(L)'
;MTRNRELPQFEILAISKDDNGRYAKIKAVYPDGEIIIRWGLDSLTYVNFKDAFAARIFDKMPNLNYEYKLLTFYSSSRNPDETRDYSGFIECILGKQIKQIEFKCSEIFAGNIKWMSEVKSCEELNHLKWMMD
;
A
#
# COMPACT_ATOMS: atom_id res chain seq x y z
N MET A 1 31.10 -2.15 8.26
CA MET A 1 30.40 -1.76 7.02
C MET A 1 28.91 -1.97 7.24
N THR A 2 28.19 -0.91 7.62
CA THR A 2 26.73 -0.91 7.65
C THR A 2 26.26 -1.00 6.21
N ARG A 3 25.81 -2.19 5.77
CA ARG A 3 25.02 -2.30 4.54
C ARG A 3 23.81 -1.40 4.76
N ASN A 4 23.70 -0.31 4.01
CA ASN A 4 22.43 0.41 3.84
C ASN A 4 21.45 -0.65 3.33
N ARG A 5 20.68 -1.26 4.22
CA ARG A 5 19.59 -2.15 3.83
C ARG A 5 18.59 -1.25 3.14
N GLU A 6 18.50 -1.36 1.82
CA GLU A 6 17.40 -0.77 1.07
C GLU A 6 16.10 -1.26 1.72
N LEU A 7 15.28 -0.31 2.14
CA LEU A 7 13.96 -0.61 2.69
C LEU A 7 13.11 -1.21 1.58
N PRO A 8 12.24 -2.18 1.90
CA PRO A 8 11.35 -2.75 0.90
C PRO A 8 10.48 -1.66 0.29
N GLN A 9 10.26 -1.75 -1.03
CA GLN A 9 9.39 -0.84 -1.76
C GLN A 9 8.10 -1.56 -2.15
N PHE A 10 6.97 -0.88 -1.96
CA PHE A 10 5.65 -1.41 -2.27
C PHE A 10 4.98 -0.54 -3.33
N GLU A 11 5.01 -0.98 -4.57
CA GLU A 11 4.33 -0.32 -5.68
C GLU A 11 2.89 -0.84 -5.80
N ILE A 12 1.93 0.07 -5.90
CA ILE A 12 0.51 -0.25 -6.02
C ILE A 12 0.18 -0.36 -7.51
N LEU A 13 -0.04 -1.59 -7.98
CA LEU A 13 -0.37 -1.86 -9.38
C LEU A 13 -1.87 -1.68 -9.66
N ALA A 14 -2.72 -2.06 -8.71
CA ALA A 14 -4.17 -1.93 -8.84
C ALA A 14 -4.87 -2.01 -7.47
N ILE A 15 -6.05 -1.41 -7.38
CA ILE A 15 -6.99 -1.60 -6.27
C ILE A 15 -8.34 -1.99 -6.87
N SER A 16 -8.80 -3.22 -6.59
CA SER A 16 -9.98 -3.78 -7.24
C SER A 16 -10.74 -4.74 -6.34
N LYS A 17 -11.80 -5.32 -6.88
CA LYS A 17 -12.64 -6.34 -6.28
C LYS A 17 -12.86 -7.43 -7.34
N ASP A 18 -12.76 -8.67 -6.93
CA ASP A 18 -13.17 -9.85 -7.69
C ASP A 18 -13.98 -10.81 -6.79
N ASP A 19 -14.21 -12.03 -7.25
CA ASP A 19 -14.97 -13.05 -6.50
C ASP A 19 -14.28 -13.47 -5.19
N ASN A 20 -12.96 -13.29 -5.11
CA ASN A 20 -12.15 -13.53 -3.90
C ASN A 20 -12.10 -12.29 -2.99
N GLY A 21 -12.92 -11.26 -3.26
CA GLY A 21 -13.08 -10.07 -2.42
C GLY A 21 -12.29 -8.84 -2.90
N ARG A 22 -12.13 -7.87 -2.00
CA ARG A 22 -11.47 -6.59 -2.26
C ARG A 22 -9.98 -6.73 -2.01
N TYR A 23 -9.16 -6.17 -2.88
CA TYR A 23 -7.72 -6.30 -2.80
C TYR A 23 -6.96 -5.10 -3.36
N ALA A 24 -5.72 -4.94 -2.90
CA ALA A 24 -4.68 -4.22 -3.62
C ALA A 24 -3.69 -5.24 -4.22
N LYS A 25 -3.36 -5.07 -5.49
CA LYS A 25 -2.27 -5.80 -6.15
C LYS A 25 -1.01 -4.99 -5.95
N ILE A 26 -0.08 -5.52 -5.14
CA ILE A 26 1.13 -4.81 -4.74
C ILE A 26 2.34 -5.53 -5.32
N LYS A 27 3.23 -4.80 -5.98
CA LYS A 27 4.58 -5.27 -6.30
C LYS A 27 5.48 -4.89 -5.13
N ALA A 28 5.96 -5.90 -4.40
CA ALA A 28 6.92 -5.73 -3.33
C ALA A 28 8.33 -6.02 -3.85
N VAL A 29 9.27 -5.12 -3.58
CA VAL A 29 10.68 -5.24 -3.98
C VAL A 29 11.53 -5.31 -2.72
N TYR A 30 12.32 -6.37 -2.62
CA TYR A 30 13.25 -6.67 -1.55
C TYR A 30 14.66 -6.90 -2.12
N PRO A 31 15.72 -6.93 -1.29
CA PRO A 31 17.07 -7.22 -1.77
C PRO A 31 17.24 -8.58 -2.45
N ASP A 32 16.37 -9.55 -2.17
CA ASP A 32 16.37 -10.90 -2.75
C ASP A 32 15.51 -11.04 -4.01
N GLY A 33 14.74 -10.02 -4.38
CA GLY A 33 13.95 -10.02 -5.61
C GLY A 33 12.68 -9.19 -5.55
N GLU A 34 11.76 -9.49 -6.46
CA GLU A 34 10.42 -8.89 -6.51
C GLU A 34 9.33 -9.95 -6.47
N ILE A 35 8.22 -9.63 -5.81
CA ILE A 35 7.03 -10.47 -5.74
C ILE A 35 5.78 -9.62 -5.90
N ILE A 36 4.83 -10.10 -6.68
CA ILE A 36 3.50 -9.50 -6.74
C ILE A 36 2.60 -10.25 -5.78
N ILE A 37 1.99 -9.53 -4.85
CA ILE A 37 1.11 -10.08 -3.82
C ILE A 37 -0.33 -9.59 -4.00
N ARG A 38 -1.27 -10.43 -3.54
CA ARG A 38 -2.65 -10.06 -3.29
C ARG A 38 -2.79 -9.61 -1.85
N TRP A 39 -2.98 -8.31 -1.63
CA TRP A 39 -3.25 -7.78 -0.30
C TRP A 39 -4.76 -7.62 -0.11
N GLY A 40 -5.37 -8.48 0.71
CA GLY A 40 -6.80 -8.40 1.03
C GLY A 40 -7.16 -7.13 1.80
N LEU A 41 -8.26 -6.47 1.41
CA LEU A 41 -8.74 -5.23 2.01
C LEU A 41 -10.13 -5.42 2.62
N ASP A 42 -10.34 -4.89 3.81
CA ASP A 42 -11.68 -4.72 4.37
C ASP A 42 -12.45 -3.61 3.63
N SER A 43 -13.76 -3.54 3.87
CA SER A 43 -14.65 -2.59 3.18
C SER A 43 -14.25 -1.13 3.39
N LEU A 44 -13.88 -0.74 4.62
CA LEU A 44 -13.51 0.64 4.95
C LEU A 44 -12.23 1.03 4.24
N THR A 45 -11.19 0.20 4.38
CA THR A 45 -9.90 0.46 3.76
C THR A 45 -10.00 0.48 2.25
N TYR A 46 -10.74 -0.46 1.64
CA TYR A 46 -10.90 -0.51 0.19
C TYR A 46 -11.44 0.79 -0.40
N VAL A 47 -12.49 1.38 0.18
CA VAL A 47 -13.09 2.60 -0.36
C VAL A 47 -12.10 3.76 -0.29
N ASN A 48 -11.54 4.02 0.90
CA ASN A 48 -10.64 5.15 1.12
C ASN A 48 -9.33 5.00 0.33
N PHE A 49 -8.77 3.78 0.28
CA PHE A 49 -7.53 3.52 -0.44
C PHE A 49 -7.73 3.64 -1.95
N LYS A 50 -8.86 3.13 -2.48
CA LYS A 50 -9.21 3.29 -3.89
C LYS A 50 -9.37 4.76 -4.29
N ASP A 51 -10.03 5.56 -3.44
CA ASP A 51 -10.22 6.99 -3.68
C ASP A 51 -8.87 7.74 -3.69
N ALA A 52 -7.98 7.43 -2.73
CA ALA A 52 -6.63 7.98 -2.69
C ALA A 52 -5.82 7.62 -3.95
N PHE A 53 -5.88 6.36 -4.39
CA PHE A 53 -5.23 5.89 -5.62
C PHE A 53 -5.80 6.58 -6.87
N ALA A 54 -7.09 6.89 -6.90
CA ALA A 54 -7.74 7.57 -8.02
C ALA A 54 -7.54 9.09 -8.06
N ALA A 55 -7.00 9.70 -6.99
CA ALA A 55 -7.04 11.15 -6.76
C ALA A 55 -6.25 12.00 -7.78
N ARG A 56 -5.39 11.41 -8.63
CA ARG A 56 -4.59 12.08 -9.70
C ARG A 56 -4.18 13.53 -9.34
N ILE A 57 -3.43 13.68 -8.25
CA ILE A 57 -3.30 14.98 -7.56
C ILE A 57 -2.57 16.06 -8.38
N PHE A 58 -1.73 15.68 -9.34
CA PHE A 58 -0.97 16.64 -10.15
C PHE A 58 -1.76 17.13 -11.37
N ASP A 59 -2.44 16.23 -12.08
CA ASP A 59 -3.16 16.52 -13.32
C ASP A 59 -4.15 15.39 -13.63
N LYS A 60 -5.33 15.73 -14.16
CA LYS A 60 -6.36 14.75 -14.56
C LYS A 60 -6.20 14.26 -15.99
N MET A 61 -5.25 14.80 -16.77
CA MET A 61 -5.04 14.42 -18.15
C MET A 61 -4.90 12.90 -18.32
N PRO A 62 -5.58 12.31 -19.32
CA PRO A 62 -5.37 10.92 -19.67
C PRO A 62 -3.93 10.72 -20.21
N ASN A 63 -3.38 9.50 -20.02
CA ASN A 63 -2.05 9.07 -20.49
C ASN A 63 -0.84 9.62 -19.73
N LEU A 64 -1.03 10.16 -18.53
CA LEU A 64 0.08 10.41 -17.61
C LEU A 64 0.46 9.12 -16.87
N ASN A 65 1.75 8.82 -16.85
CA ASN A 65 2.31 7.66 -16.17
C ASN A 65 2.48 7.98 -14.68
N TYR A 66 1.39 7.80 -13.94
CA TYR A 66 1.41 7.88 -12.49
C TYR A 66 1.99 6.60 -11.89
N GLU A 67 2.91 6.75 -10.95
CA GLU A 67 3.36 5.68 -10.08
C GLU A 67 2.82 5.92 -8.67
N TYR A 68 2.44 4.85 -7.99
CA TYR A 68 1.94 4.91 -6.63
C TYR A 68 2.71 3.96 -5.73
N LYS A 69 3.26 4.47 -4.63
CA LYS A 69 3.95 3.66 -3.62
C LYS A 69 3.17 3.65 -2.32
N LEU A 70 2.95 2.47 -1.73
CA LEU A 70 2.40 2.33 -0.40
C LEU A 70 3.53 2.49 0.63
N LEU A 71 3.33 3.40 1.60
CA LEU A 71 4.30 3.62 2.66
C LEU A 71 4.10 2.61 3.80
N THR A 72 5.20 2.14 4.39
CA THR A 72 5.20 1.10 5.43
C THR A 72 5.03 1.66 6.84
N PHE A 73 4.34 2.79 6.97
CA PHE A 73 3.98 3.37 8.25
C PHE A 73 2.53 3.80 8.22
N TYR A 74 1.96 3.98 9.41
CA TYR A 74 0.60 4.43 9.62
C TYR A 74 0.58 5.45 10.76
N SER A 75 -0.46 6.27 10.79
CA SER A 75 -0.75 7.13 11.94
C SER A 75 -1.92 6.55 12.74
N SER A 76 -1.96 6.86 14.02
CA SER A 76 -3.12 6.56 14.86
C SER A 76 -3.42 7.72 15.79
N SER A 77 -4.67 8.16 15.84
CA SER A 77 -5.15 9.20 16.75
C SER A 77 -6.21 8.64 17.68
N ARG A 78 -6.12 8.96 18.97
CA ARG A 78 -7.11 8.56 19.97
C ARG A 78 -8.31 9.50 19.91
N ASN A 79 -9.51 8.92 19.89
CA ASN A 79 -10.77 9.65 19.91
C ASN A 79 -11.28 9.84 21.35
N PRO A 80 -12.21 10.79 21.59
CA PRO A 80 -12.78 11.04 22.91
C PRO A 80 -13.52 9.85 23.53
N ASP A 81 -14.02 8.93 22.70
CA ASP A 81 -14.71 7.70 23.08
C ASP A 81 -13.76 6.50 23.31
N GLU A 82 -12.46 6.77 23.47
CA GLU A 82 -11.38 5.80 23.60
C GLU A 82 -11.12 4.91 22.37
N THR A 83 -11.84 5.11 21.28
CA THR A 83 -11.53 4.47 20.00
C THR A 83 -10.28 5.09 19.36
N ARG A 84 -9.79 4.47 18.27
CA ARG A 84 -8.66 4.97 17.50
C ARG A 84 -9.04 5.08 16.03
N ASP A 85 -8.70 6.21 15.42
CA ASP A 85 -8.65 6.34 13.98
C ASP A 85 -7.25 5.96 13.49
N TYR A 86 -7.20 5.28 12.36
CA TYR A 86 -5.97 4.85 11.69
C TYR A 86 -5.92 5.45 10.28
N SER A 87 -4.74 5.90 9.87
CA SER A 87 -4.50 6.33 8.49
C SER A 87 -3.28 5.64 7.89
N GLY A 88 -3.42 5.22 6.64
CA GLY A 88 -2.34 4.81 5.77
C GLY A 88 -1.90 5.93 4.84
N PHE A 89 -0.76 5.74 4.19
CA PHE A 89 -0.18 6.75 3.30
C PHE A 89 0.30 6.13 2.00
N ILE A 90 0.06 6.84 0.90
CA ILE A 90 0.67 6.53 -0.40
C ILE A 90 1.45 7.73 -0.92
N GLU A 91 2.51 7.47 -1.67
CA GLU A 91 3.15 8.48 -2.52
C GLU A 91 2.56 8.37 -3.93
N CYS A 92 2.07 9.50 -4.44
CA CYS A 92 1.74 9.69 -5.83
C CYS A 92 2.93 10.36 -6.51
N ILE A 93 3.42 9.75 -7.59
CA ILE A 93 4.65 10.16 -8.28
C ILE A 93 4.31 10.43 -9.75
N LEU A 94 4.73 11.59 -10.26
CA LEU A 94 4.64 11.96 -11.67
C LEU A 94 5.96 12.60 -12.11
N GLY A 95 6.78 11.83 -12.83
CA GLY A 95 8.13 12.26 -13.21
C GLY A 95 8.99 12.55 -11.99
N LYS A 96 9.30 13.85 -11.75
CA LYS A 96 10.08 14.29 -10.59
C LYS A 96 9.23 14.78 -9.41
N GLN A 97 7.91 14.84 -9.59
CA GLN A 97 6.99 15.34 -8.56
C GLN A 97 6.52 14.18 -7.69
N ILE A 98 6.54 14.38 -6.36
CA ILE A 98 6.10 13.40 -5.37
C ILE A 98 5.15 14.09 -4.40
N LYS A 99 4.01 13.46 -4.10
CA LYS A 99 3.06 13.97 -3.12
C LYS A 99 2.46 12.83 -2.33
N GLN A 100 2.53 12.95 -1.01
CA GLN A 100 1.92 11.99 -0.10
C GLN A 100 0.41 12.23 -0.01
N ILE A 101 -0.35 11.14 0.00
CA ILE A 101 -1.80 11.10 0.15
C ILE A 101 -2.11 10.25 1.38
N GLU A 102 -2.77 10.86 2.35
CA GLU A 102 -3.31 10.15 3.51
C GLU A 102 -4.68 9.58 3.18
N PHE A 103 -4.96 8.37 3.68
CA PHE A 103 -6.29 7.76 3.59
C PHE A 103 -6.64 7.05 4.89
N LYS A 104 -7.92 7.12 5.26
CA LYS A 104 -8.44 6.40 6.43
C LYS A 104 -8.37 4.89 6.19
N CYS A 105 -7.92 4.12 7.17
CA CYS A 105 -7.85 2.66 7.07
C CYS A 105 -8.38 1.98 8.35
N SER A 106 -8.55 0.67 8.28
CA SER A 106 -8.89 -0.13 9.45
C SER A 106 -7.66 -0.41 10.32
N GLU A 107 -7.90 -0.75 11.58
CA GLU A 107 -6.86 -1.25 12.48
C GLU A 107 -6.17 -2.51 11.92
N ILE A 108 -6.93 -3.40 11.28
CA ILE A 108 -6.40 -4.61 10.63
C ILE A 108 -5.39 -4.21 9.54
N PHE A 109 -5.72 -3.23 8.72
CA PHE A 109 -4.79 -2.76 7.69
C PHE A 109 -3.54 -2.11 8.30
N ALA A 110 -3.68 -1.31 9.36
CA ALA A 110 -2.54 -0.74 10.08
C ALA A 110 -1.63 -1.83 10.68
N GLY A 111 -2.21 -2.89 11.26
CA GLY A 111 -1.48 -4.06 11.73
C GLY A 111 -0.73 -4.78 10.60
N ASN A 112 -1.36 -4.93 9.43
CA ASN A 112 -0.71 -5.52 8.25
C ASN A 112 0.45 -4.66 7.74
N ILE A 113 0.31 -3.32 7.73
CA ILE A 113 1.40 -2.39 7.37
C ILE A 113 2.58 -2.57 8.31
N LYS A 114 2.31 -2.67 9.62
CA LYS A 114 3.34 -2.93 10.63
C LYS A 114 4.07 -4.24 10.35
N TRP A 115 3.32 -5.32 10.15
CA TRP A 115 3.90 -6.63 9.83
C TRP A 115 4.75 -6.58 8.55
N MET A 116 4.26 -5.94 7.48
CA MET A 116 5.01 -5.79 6.22
C MET A 116 6.31 -5.01 6.37
N SER A 117 6.40 -4.06 7.32
CA SER A 117 7.65 -3.35 7.63
C SER A 117 8.70 -4.26 8.29
N GLU A 118 8.26 -5.36 8.90
CA GLU A 118 9.10 -6.32 9.59
C GLU A 118 9.59 -7.44 8.66
N VAL A 119 8.83 -7.80 7.62
CA VAL A 119 9.23 -8.75 6.58
C VAL A 119 10.56 -8.37 5.94
N LYS A 120 11.44 -9.36 5.68
CA LYS A 120 12.81 -9.12 5.16
C LYS A 120 13.10 -9.73 3.80
N SER A 121 12.25 -10.61 3.28
CA SER A 121 12.47 -11.30 2.01
C SER A 121 11.16 -11.55 1.24
N CYS A 122 11.29 -11.82 -0.04
CA CYS A 122 10.18 -12.27 -0.87
C CYS A 122 9.65 -13.65 -0.42
N GLU A 123 10.52 -14.50 0.13
CA GLU A 123 10.16 -15.84 0.59
C GLU A 123 9.06 -15.82 1.65
N GLU A 124 9.14 -14.89 2.60
CA GLU A 124 8.14 -14.70 3.65
C GLU A 124 6.76 -14.31 3.08
N LEU A 125 6.71 -13.73 1.88
CA LEU A 125 5.49 -13.30 1.21
C LEU A 125 4.90 -14.34 0.24
N ASN A 126 5.51 -15.51 0.10
CA ASN A 126 5.06 -16.52 -0.87
C ASN A 126 3.60 -16.94 -0.67
N HIS A 127 3.11 -16.96 0.57
CA HIS A 127 1.72 -17.27 0.90
C HIS A 127 0.71 -16.22 0.40
N LEU A 128 1.18 -15.00 0.06
CA LEU A 128 0.37 -13.91 -0.49
C LEU A 128 0.56 -13.74 -2.00
N LYS A 129 1.38 -14.58 -2.63
CA LYS A 129 1.73 -14.45 -4.04
C LYS A 129 0.47 -14.42 -4.90
N TRP A 130 0.40 -13.43 -5.80
CA TRP A 130 -0.65 -13.36 -6.81
C TRP A 130 -0.47 -14.53 -7.79
N MET A 131 -1.32 -15.55 -7.66
CA MET A 131 -1.43 -16.60 -8.67
C MET A 131 -2.30 -16.05 -9.80
N MET A 132 -1.77 -16.02 -11.02
CA MET A 132 -2.58 -15.72 -12.20
C MET A 132 -3.42 -16.96 -12.50
N ASP A 133 -4.74 -16.83 -12.40
CA ASP A 133 -5.68 -17.64 -13.19
C ASP A 133 -5.94 -16.93 -14.52
#